data_AF-A0A7M3WTM0-F1
#
_entry.id   AF-A0A7M3WTM0-F1
#
_cell.length_a   1.000
_cell.length_b   1.000
_cell.length_c   1.000
_cell.angle_alpha   90.00
_cell.angle_beta   90.00
_cell.angle_gamma   90.00
#
_symmetry.space_group_name_H-M   'P 1'
#
loop_
_entity.id
_entity.type
_entity.pdbx_description
1 polymer ?
#
loop_
_entity_poly.entity_id
_entity_poly.type
_entity_poly.pdbx_seq_one_letter_code
_entity_poly.pdbx_strand_id
1 'polypeptide(L)'
;PNNTLVNTTITNMARGGGDGLPRRVVLSVDVGVDYAEKSAHVKHTLLRVARDSEYVLTDPAPHVEFLEMSDYAKVYRLYVWLASFADKRIGNDNLLSMIDAEFTQEGIVIPFPVAVELDKAPAPSEEKLSQKRARQHAAQARMKVIDRRTERQRLAIREDINILTERLEERIGSKERRSIEEEVARLEAVLSNLDLD
;
A
#
# COMPACT_ATOMS: atom_id res chain seq x y z
N PRO A 1 -34.22 -23.41 -0.05
CA PRO A 1 -32.74 -23.29 -0.05
C PRO A 1 -32.16 -22.49 -1.23
N ASN A 2 -32.70 -22.63 -2.46
CA ASN A 2 -32.19 -21.89 -3.63
C ASN A 2 -32.50 -20.39 -3.62
N ASN A 3 -33.61 -19.95 -3.02
CA ASN A 3 -33.95 -18.52 -2.90
C ASN A 3 -32.88 -17.73 -2.13
N THR A 4 -32.19 -18.34 -1.17
CA THR A 4 -31.14 -17.67 -0.41
C THR A 4 -29.88 -17.44 -1.27
N LEU A 5 -29.55 -18.39 -2.16
CA LEU A 5 -28.43 -18.28 -3.09
C LEU A 5 -28.65 -17.23 -4.18
N VAL A 6 -29.90 -17.03 -4.62
CA VAL A 6 -30.26 -15.99 -5.60
C VAL A 6 -30.19 -14.58 -5.00
N ASN A 7 -30.46 -14.43 -3.71
CA ASN A 7 -30.48 -13.14 -3.01
C ASN A 7 -29.13 -12.74 -2.42
N THR A 8 -28.07 -13.53 -2.59
CA THR A 8 -26.74 -13.28 -2.03
C THR A 8 -25.70 -13.12 -3.13
N THR A 9 -24.74 -12.23 -2.90
CA THR A 9 -23.64 -12.03 -3.85
C THR A 9 -22.69 -13.24 -3.83
N ILE A 10 -22.69 -14.02 -4.90
CA ILE A 10 -21.78 -15.17 -5.06
C ILE A 10 -20.55 -14.73 -5.86
N THR A 11 -19.38 -14.76 -5.23
CA THR A 11 -18.11 -14.50 -5.91
C THR A 11 -17.55 -15.80 -6.49
N ASN A 12 -17.53 -15.93 -7.82
CA ASN A 12 -16.95 -17.10 -8.48
C ASN A 12 -15.43 -16.91 -8.67
N MET A 13 -14.66 -17.49 -7.74
CA MET A 13 -13.19 -17.44 -7.74
C MET A 13 -12.52 -18.25 -8.88
N ALA A 14 -13.28 -19.07 -9.60
CA ALA A 14 -12.78 -19.97 -10.64
C ALA A 14 -13.11 -19.51 -12.09
N ARG A 15 -13.77 -18.36 -12.25
CA ARG A 15 -14.19 -17.85 -13.58
C ARG A 15 -13.12 -17.05 -14.32
N GLY A 16 -12.16 -16.45 -13.60
CA GLY A 16 -10.93 -15.77 -14.05
C GLY A 16 -11.03 -14.78 -15.23
N GLY A 17 -9.96 -14.00 -15.42
CA GLY A 17 -9.94 -12.74 -16.19
C GLY A 17 -10.07 -12.85 -17.73
N GLY A 18 -10.35 -11.71 -18.37
CA GLY A 18 -10.73 -11.56 -19.79
C GLY A 18 -9.62 -11.69 -20.84
N ASP A 19 -8.45 -12.21 -20.47
CA ASP A 19 -7.27 -12.36 -21.33
C ASP A 19 -7.00 -13.81 -21.79
N GLY A 20 -8.03 -14.67 -21.77
CA GLY A 20 -7.94 -16.04 -22.31
C GLY A 20 -7.41 -17.08 -21.33
N LEU A 21 -6.99 -16.68 -20.12
CA LEU A 21 -6.67 -17.56 -18.99
C LEU A 21 -7.74 -17.40 -17.88
N PRO A 22 -8.91 -18.06 -18.02
CA PRO A 22 -10.09 -17.86 -17.18
C PRO A 22 -9.93 -18.43 -15.76
N ARG A 23 -8.72 -18.71 -15.26
CA ARG A 23 -8.51 -19.28 -13.92
C ARG A 23 -7.33 -18.69 -13.16
N ARG A 24 -6.66 -17.66 -13.70
CA ARG A 24 -5.51 -17.11 -13.00
C ARG A 24 -5.90 -16.44 -11.69
N VAL A 25 -5.08 -16.61 -10.67
CA VAL A 25 -5.31 -16.11 -9.33
C VAL A 25 -4.06 -15.44 -8.81
N VAL A 26 -4.21 -14.30 -8.14
CA VAL A 26 -3.12 -13.65 -7.42
C VAL A 26 -2.88 -14.38 -6.11
N LEU A 27 -1.64 -14.77 -5.87
CA LEU A 27 -1.15 -15.22 -4.57
C LEU A 27 -0.25 -14.13 -4.00
N SER A 28 -0.49 -13.76 -2.75
CA SER A 28 0.36 -12.87 -1.95
C SER A 28 1.05 -13.66 -0.86
N VAL A 29 2.35 -13.47 -0.69
CA VAL A 29 3.17 -14.10 0.36
C VAL A 29 3.89 -13.01 1.14
N ASP A 30 3.68 -13.01 2.46
CA ASP A 30 4.26 -12.03 3.37
C ASP A 30 5.46 -12.64 4.09
N VAL A 31 6.58 -11.93 4.11
CA VAL A 31 7.82 -12.39 4.73
C VAL A 31 8.43 -11.25 5.55
N GLY A 32 8.71 -11.53 6.81
CA GLY A 32 9.43 -10.63 7.72
C GLY A 32 10.93 -10.96 7.74
N VAL A 33 11.76 -9.94 7.58
CA VAL A 33 13.24 -10.07 7.63
C VAL A 33 13.85 -9.07 8.61
N ASP A 34 15.07 -9.35 9.04
CA ASP A 34 15.79 -8.54 10.02
C ASP A 34 16.02 -7.08 9.56
N TYR A 35 16.06 -6.16 10.52
CA TYR A 35 16.27 -4.74 10.26
C TYR A 35 17.66 -4.39 9.72
N ALA A 36 18.67 -5.22 9.95
CA ALA A 36 20.00 -5.06 9.41
C ALA A 36 20.05 -5.36 7.90
N GLU A 37 19.09 -6.12 7.37
CA GLU A 37 19.14 -6.59 5.98
C GLU A 37 18.83 -5.46 4.97
N LYS A 38 19.51 -5.48 3.82
CA LYS A 38 19.33 -4.47 2.77
C LYS A 38 18.06 -4.77 1.96
N SER A 39 17.18 -3.79 1.83
CA SER A 39 15.92 -3.96 1.09
C SER A 39 16.10 -4.38 -0.38
N ALA A 40 17.16 -3.93 -1.04
CA ALA A 40 17.45 -4.31 -2.41
C ALA A 40 17.80 -5.81 -2.53
N HIS A 41 18.51 -6.36 -1.55
CA HIS A 41 18.90 -7.77 -1.52
C HIS A 41 17.65 -8.66 -1.39
N VAL A 42 16.82 -8.40 -0.38
CA VAL A 42 15.59 -9.16 -0.12
C VAL A 42 14.65 -9.13 -1.33
N LYS A 43 14.41 -7.95 -1.92
CA LYS A 43 13.55 -7.83 -3.11
C LYS A 43 14.11 -8.62 -4.30
N HIS A 44 15.42 -8.57 -4.51
CA HIS A 44 16.05 -9.32 -5.58
C HIS A 44 15.90 -10.83 -5.38
N THR A 45 16.18 -11.33 -4.18
CA THR A 45 16.07 -12.75 -3.82
C THR A 45 14.64 -13.26 -3.97
N LEU A 46 13.64 -12.54 -3.44
CA LEU A 46 12.23 -12.92 -3.57
C LEU A 46 11.77 -12.96 -5.04
N LEU A 47 12.18 -11.98 -5.86
CA LEU A 47 11.85 -11.96 -7.29
C LEU A 47 12.52 -13.09 -8.06
N ARG A 48 13.77 -13.46 -7.71
CA ARG A 48 14.47 -14.60 -8.29
C ARG A 48 13.74 -15.90 -7.97
N VAL A 49 13.47 -16.15 -6.68
CA VAL A 49 12.70 -17.32 -6.24
C VAL A 49 11.33 -17.42 -6.93
N ALA A 50 10.62 -16.31 -7.06
CA ALA A 50 9.33 -16.28 -7.74
C ALA A 50 9.42 -16.64 -9.24
N ARG A 51 10.50 -16.26 -9.92
CA ARG A 51 10.72 -16.59 -11.34
C ARG A 51 11.17 -18.03 -11.55
N ASP A 52 11.86 -18.60 -10.56
CA ASP A 52 12.37 -19.97 -10.61
C ASP A 52 11.30 -21.01 -10.21
N SER A 53 10.18 -20.58 -9.61
CA SER A 53 9.07 -21.46 -9.25
C SER A 53 8.25 -21.88 -10.47
N GLU A 54 7.98 -23.19 -10.58
CA GLU A 54 7.20 -23.79 -11.67
C GLU A 54 5.71 -23.39 -11.68
N TYR A 55 5.16 -22.98 -10.53
CA TYR A 55 3.75 -22.65 -10.39
C TYR A 55 3.43 -21.20 -10.76
N VAL A 56 4.46 -20.35 -10.82
CA VAL A 56 4.33 -18.92 -11.04
C VAL A 56 4.33 -18.62 -12.55
N LEU A 57 3.34 -17.86 -12.99
CA LEU A 57 3.27 -17.37 -14.35
C LEU A 57 4.33 -16.28 -14.58
N THR A 58 4.96 -16.33 -15.75
CA THR A 58 5.91 -15.29 -16.18
C THR A 58 5.22 -13.98 -16.58
N ASP A 59 4.00 -14.10 -17.11
CA ASP A 59 3.15 -12.97 -17.48
C ASP A 59 1.77 -13.11 -16.82
N PRO A 60 1.37 -12.21 -15.91
CA PRO A 60 2.07 -11.00 -15.48
C PRO A 60 3.27 -11.28 -14.58
N ALA A 61 4.32 -10.45 -14.72
CA ALA A 61 5.55 -10.60 -13.94
C ALA A 61 5.31 -10.45 -12.43
N PRO A 62 6.04 -11.22 -11.59
CA PRO A 62 5.97 -11.06 -10.14
C PRO A 62 6.55 -9.71 -9.71
N HIS A 63 6.02 -9.16 -8.62
CA HIS A 63 6.54 -7.93 -8.01
C HIS A 63 6.55 -8.04 -6.48
N VAL A 64 7.43 -7.24 -5.85
CA VAL A 64 7.63 -7.23 -4.40
C VAL A 64 7.47 -5.82 -3.87
N GLU A 65 6.61 -5.68 -2.87
CA GLU A 65 6.38 -4.45 -2.15
C GLU A 65 7.05 -4.48 -0.77
N PHE A 66 7.53 -3.32 -0.33
CA PHE A 66 7.93 -3.14 1.07
C PHE A 66 6.72 -2.62 1.82
N LEU A 67 6.09 -3.48 2.61
CA LEU A 67 4.77 -3.22 3.16
C LEU A 67 4.85 -2.33 4.40
N GLU A 68 5.66 -2.74 5.37
CA GLU A 68 5.79 -2.02 6.63
C GLU A 68 7.09 -2.32 7.38
N MET A 69 7.38 -1.48 8.37
CA MET A 69 8.41 -1.66 9.38
C MET A 69 7.71 -2.04 10.70
N SER A 70 7.61 -3.34 10.96
CA SER A 70 6.93 -3.92 12.14
C SER A 70 7.86 -3.98 13.36
N ASP A 71 7.37 -4.36 14.53
CA ASP A 71 8.12 -4.27 15.79
C ASP A 71 9.49 -5.00 15.75
N TYR A 72 9.56 -6.13 15.04
CA TYR A 72 10.75 -6.99 14.98
C TYR A 72 11.30 -7.22 13.57
N ALA A 73 10.60 -6.76 12.52
CA ALA A 73 10.95 -7.10 11.15
C ALA A 73 10.57 -6.02 10.13
N LYS A 74 11.32 -5.99 9.02
CA LYS A 74 10.90 -5.38 7.76
C LYS A 74 9.98 -6.36 7.03
N VAL A 75 8.74 -5.98 6.76
CA VAL A 75 7.74 -6.85 6.12
C VAL A 75 7.69 -6.58 4.62
N TYR A 76 7.88 -7.62 3.83
CA TYR A 76 7.75 -7.59 2.37
C TYR A 76 6.59 -8.46 1.93
N ARG A 77 5.90 -8.03 0.88
CA ARG A 77 4.84 -8.80 0.23
C ARG A 77 5.26 -9.12 -1.20
N LEU A 78 5.33 -10.40 -1.50
CA LEU A 78 5.54 -10.93 -2.85
C LEU A 78 4.18 -11.22 -3.48
N TYR A 79 3.92 -10.63 -4.65
CA TYR A 79 2.74 -10.94 -5.46
C TYR A 79 3.15 -11.76 -6.68
N VAL A 80 2.47 -12.90 -6.86
CA VAL A 80 2.66 -13.79 -7.99
C VAL A 80 1.31 -14.16 -8.60
N TRP A 81 1.34 -14.50 -9.88
CA TRP A 81 0.16 -15.01 -10.59
C TRP A 81 0.29 -16.51 -10.79
N LEU A 82 -0.77 -17.25 -10.48
CA LEU A 82 -0.85 -18.69 -10.71
C LEU A 82 -1.83 -18.99 -11.83
N ALA A 83 -1.63 -20.07 -12.57
CA ALA A 83 -2.50 -20.49 -13.68
C ALA A 83 -3.91 -20.90 -13.24
N SER A 84 -4.02 -21.51 -12.06
CA SER A 84 -5.27 -22.07 -11.53
C SER A 84 -5.37 -21.89 -10.02
N PHE A 85 -6.59 -21.68 -9.54
CA PHE A 85 -6.89 -21.67 -8.10
C PHE A 85 -6.56 -23.01 -7.42
N ALA A 86 -6.67 -24.13 -8.14
CA ALA A 86 -6.40 -25.46 -7.58
C ALA A 86 -4.95 -25.60 -7.09
N ASP A 87 -4.02 -24.92 -7.77
CA ASP A 87 -2.60 -24.98 -7.47
C ASP A 87 -2.18 -24.00 -6.38
N LYS A 88 -3.09 -23.12 -5.93
CA LYS A 88 -2.79 -22.05 -4.96
C LYS A 88 -2.12 -22.58 -3.70
N ARG A 89 -2.62 -23.69 -3.14
CA ARG A 89 -2.07 -24.28 -1.92
C ARG A 89 -0.67 -24.86 -2.14
N ILE A 90 -0.46 -25.55 -3.25
CA ILE A 90 0.80 -26.22 -3.57
C ILE A 90 1.86 -25.18 -3.98
N GLY A 91 1.48 -24.20 -4.81
CA GLY A 91 2.36 -23.10 -5.19
C GLY A 91 2.77 -22.23 -4.00
N ASN A 92 1.88 -22.02 -3.02
CA ASN A 92 2.26 -21.29 -1.80
C ASN A 92 3.28 -22.06 -0.96
N ASP A 93 3.07 -23.36 -0.75
CA ASP A 93 4.00 -24.23 -0.03
C ASP A 93 5.37 -24.33 -0.72
N ASN A 94 5.38 -24.49 -2.05
CA ASN A 94 6.59 -24.48 -2.86
C ASN A 94 7.34 -23.15 -2.73
N LEU A 95 6.65 -22.01 -2.89
CA LEU A 95 7.28 -20.70 -2.75
C LEU A 95 7.85 -20.48 -1.36
N LEU A 96 7.12 -20.80 -0.30
CA LEU A 96 7.62 -20.65 1.07
C LEU A 96 8.86 -21.52 1.31
N SER A 97 8.86 -22.76 0.82
CA SER A 97 10.00 -23.66 0.93
C SER A 97 11.23 -23.15 0.17
N MET A 98 11.03 -22.62 -1.05
CA MET A 98 12.12 -22.03 -1.83
C MET A 98 12.65 -20.75 -1.20
N ILE A 99 11.76 -19.90 -0.65
CA ILE A 99 12.16 -18.68 0.07
C ILE A 99 13.02 -19.03 1.28
N ASP A 100 12.60 -20.00 2.10
CA ASP A 100 13.35 -20.45 3.28
C ASP A 100 14.75 -20.96 2.91
N ALA A 101 14.83 -21.81 1.88
CA ALA A 101 16.10 -22.33 1.38
C ALA A 101 17.01 -21.22 0.84
N GLU A 102 16.47 -20.29 0.05
CA GLU A 102 17.25 -19.22 -0.56
C GLU A 102 17.68 -18.17 0.48
N PHE A 103 16.82 -17.86 1.45
CA PHE A 103 17.17 -16.95 2.54
C PHE A 103 18.30 -17.53 3.39
N THR A 104 18.27 -18.83 3.63
CA THR A 104 19.37 -19.53 4.31
C THR A 104 20.67 -19.45 3.51
N GLN A 105 20.63 -19.62 2.18
CA GLN A 105 21.81 -19.55 1.32
C GLN A 105 22.40 -18.14 1.23
N GLU A 106 21.55 -17.13 1.10
CA GLU A 106 21.94 -15.71 1.00
C GLU A 106 22.23 -15.07 2.37
N GLY A 107 21.98 -15.79 3.47
CA GLY A 107 22.19 -15.30 4.83
C GLY A 107 21.16 -14.27 5.30
N ILE A 108 19.97 -14.25 4.68
CA ILE A 108 18.85 -13.38 5.08
C ILE A 108 18.21 -13.97 6.34
N VAL A 109 18.26 -13.21 7.44
CA VAL A 109 17.75 -13.65 8.74
C VAL A 109 16.27 -13.33 8.89
N ILE A 110 15.48 -14.33 9.27
CA ILE A 110 14.11 -14.17 9.77
C ILE A 110 14.18 -13.97 11.29
N PRO A 111 13.80 -12.80 11.81
CA PRO A 111 14.02 -12.46 13.21
C PRO A 111 13.01 -13.17 14.11
N PHE A 112 13.48 -13.62 15.28
CA PHE A 112 12.59 -13.98 16.38
C PHE A 112 12.10 -12.70 17.08
N PRO A 113 10.92 -12.72 17.72
CA PRO A 113 10.52 -11.64 18.62
C PRO A 113 11.52 -11.52 19.77
N VAL A 114 12.24 -10.40 19.83
CA VAL A 114 13.27 -10.13 20.84
C VAL A 114 12.99 -8.77 21.49
N ALA A 115 12.83 -8.76 22.80
CA ALA A 115 12.76 -7.54 23.60
C ALA A 115 14.03 -7.44 24.46
N VAL A 116 14.77 -6.34 24.32
CA VAL A 116 15.95 -6.05 25.14
C VAL A 116 15.66 -4.81 25.97
N GLU A 117 15.79 -4.93 27.30
CA GLU A 117 15.77 -3.77 28.17
C GLU A 117 17.11 -3.01 28.06
N LEU A 118 17.03 -1.72 27.76
CA LEU A 118 18.19 -0.84 27.68
C LEU A 118 18.04 0.24 28.74
N ASP A 119 19.06 0.42 29.60
CA ASP A 119 19.08 1.50 30.59
C ASP A 119 19.00 2.89 29.94
N LYS A 120 19.60 3.02 28.74
CA LYS A 120 19.54 4.21 27.89
C LYS A 120 19.53 3.79 26.43
N ALA A 121 18.68 4.45 25.63
CA ALA A 121 18.70 4.27 24.19
C ALA A 121 20.09 4.66 23.61
N PRO A 122 20.60 3.93 22.61
CA PRO A 122 21.89 4.25 21.99
C PRO A 122 21.83 5.66 21.38
N ALA A 123 22.65 6.57 21.91
CA ALA A 123 22.72 7.94 21.44
C ALA A 123 23.71 8.07 20.28
N PRO A 124 23.37 8.78 19.19
CA PRO A 124 24.33 9.10 18.14
C PRO A 124 25.43 10.06 18.66
N SER A 125 26.61 10.02 18.03
CA SER A 125 27.71 10.95 18.33
C SER A 125 27.28 12.43 18.22
N GLU A 126 27.96 13.33 18.95
CA GLU A 126 27.60 14.76 18.96
C GLU A 126 27.57 15.40 17.57
N GLU A 127 28.54 15.06 16.71
CA GLU A 127 28.56 15.52 15.31
C GLU A 127 27.32 15.07 14.54
N LYS A 128 26.91 13.81 14.67
CA LYS A 128 25.71 13.27 14.03
C LYS A 128 24.45 13.91 14.60
N LEU A 129 24.44 14.25 15.89
CA LEU A 129 23.33 14.93 16.56
C LEU A 129 23.16 16.37 16.05
N SER A 130 24.25 17.12 15.88
CA SER A 130 24.23 18.46 15.31
C SER A 130 23.67 18.46 13.87
N GLN A 131 24.18 17.55 13.03
CA GLN A 131 23.66 17.36 11.67
C GLN A 131 22.18 16.97 11.67
N LYS A 132 21.75 16.08 12.60
CA LYS A 132 20.34 15.70 12.77
C LYS A 132 19.47 16.90 13.13
N ARG A 133 19.89 17.75 14.08
CA ARG A 133 19.17 18.96 14.48
C ARG A 133 19.00 19.94 13.31
N ALA A 134 20.06 20.18 12.54
CA ALA A 134 20.00 21.02 11.35
C ALA A 134 18.99 20.47 10.31
N ARG A 135 19.03 19.16 10.05
CA ARG A 135 18.07 18.49 9.14
C ARG A 135 16.64 18.56 9.66
N GLN A 136 16.42 18.37 10.96
CA GLN A 136 15.11 18.49 11.60
C GLN A 136 14.55 19.90 11.49
N HIS A 137 15.37 20.93 11.75
CA HIS A 137 14.97 22.32 11.62
C HIS A 137 14.57 22.65 10.17
N ALA A 138 15.39 22.22 9.20
CA ALA A 138 15.06 22.39 7.78
C ALA A 138 13.77 21.65 7.38
N ALA A 139 13.55 20.44 7.88
CA ALA A 139 12.32 19.67 7.63
C ALA A 139 11.09 20.37 8.24
N GLN A 140 11.19 20.85 9.47
CA GLN A 140 10.11 21.62 10.12
C GLN A 140 9.77 22.90 9.35
N ALA A 141 10.78 23.63 8.88
CA ALA A 141 10.56 24.82 8.07
C ALA A 141 9.85 24.49 6.75
N ARG A 142 10.21 23.39 6.09
CA ARG A 142 9.56 22.92 4.85
C ARG A 142 8.12 22.47 5.11
N MET A 143 7.88 21.70 6.17
CA MET A 143 6.53 21.22 6.51
C MET A 143 5.59 22.40 6.78
N LYS A 144 6.03 23.41 7.56
CA LYS A 144 5.23 24.63 7.79
C LYS A 144 4.84 25.35 6.50
N VAL A 145 5.67 25.31 5.46
CA VAL A 145 5.33 25.90 4.16
C VAL A 145 4.32 25.04 3.41
N ILE A 146 4.45 23.71 3.47
CA ILE A 146 3.49 22.75 2.90
C ILE A 146 2.14 22.90 3.59
N ASP A 147 2.10 22.87 4.92
CA ASP A 147 0.87 23.00 5.73
C ASP A 147 0.14 24.30 5.40
N ARG A 148 0.85 25.44 5.39
CA ARG A 148 0.26 26.73 5.00
C ARG A 148 -0.30 26.73 3.58
N ARG A 149 0.31 25.98 2.66
CA ARG A 149 -0.18 25.86 1.28
C ARG A 149 -1.44 25.00 1.23
N THR A 150 -1.44 23.85 1.91
CA THR A 150 -2.60 22.95 2.00
C THR A 150 -3.77 23.62 2.71
N GLU A 151 -3.53 24.33 3.81
CA GLU A 151 -4.55 25.12 4.52
C GLU A 151 -5.18 26.18 3.62
N ARG A 152 -4.37 26.93 2.85
CA ARG A 152 -4.89 27.91 1.88
C ARG A 152 -5.74 27.26 0.80
N GLN A 153 -5.34 26.09 0.30
CA GLN A 153 -6.14 25.33 -0.67
C GLN A 153 -7.47 24.86 -0.06
N ARG A 154 -7.45 24.33 1.16
CA ARG A 154 -8.67 23.91 1.88
C ARG A 154 -9.63 25.09 2.13
N LEU A 155 -9.10 26.25 2.54
CA LEU A 155 -9.89 27.46 2.76
C LEU A 155 -10.52 27.98 1.46
N ALA A 156 -9.77 28.04 0.36
CA ALA A 156 -10.29 28.46 -0.94
C ALA A 156 -11.41 27.52 -1.42
N ILE A 157 -11.22 26.20 -1.33
CA ILE A 157 -12.25 25.23 -1.73
C ILE A 157 -13.52 25.39 -0.87
N ARG A 158 -13.38 25.60 0.45
CA ARG A 158 -14.53 25.85 1.33
C ARG A 158 -15.26 27.15 1.00
N GLU A 159 -14.52 28.19 0.65
CA GLU A 159 -15.09 29.46 0.21
C GLU A 159 -15.86 29.30 -1.10
N ASP A 160 -15.30 28.60 -2.08
CA ASP A 160 -15.95 28.30 -3.36
C ASP A 160 -17.23 27.48 -3.15
N ILE A 161 -17.20 26.44 -2.30
CA ILE A 161 -18.39 25.66 -1.92
C ILE A 161 -19.45 26.58 -1.31
N ASN A 162 -19.07 27.44 -0.36
CA ASN A 162 -20.02 28.36 0.29
C ASN A 162 -20.70 29.30 -0.71
N ILE A 163 -19.93 29.90 -1.62
CA ILE A 163 -20.47 30.79 -2.67
C ILE A 163 -21.45 30.03 -3.58
N LEU A 164 -21.09 28.82 -4.00
CA LEU A 164 -21.96 28.00 -4.83
C LEU A 164 -23.23 27.57 -4.09
N THR A 165 -23.14 27.27 -2.79
CA THR A 165 -24.32 26.95 -1.97
C THR A 165 -25.24 28.16 -1.77
N GLU A 166 -24.69 29.36 -1.55
CA GLU A 166 -25.48 30.60 -1.46
C GLU A 166 -26.21 30.88 -2.78
N ARG A 167 -25.54 30.65 -3.92
CA ARG A 167 -26.15 30.77 -5.26
C ARG A 167 -27.30 29.79 -5.49
N LEU A 168 -27.31 28.61 -4.83
CA LEU A 168 -28.41 27.64 -4.89
C LEU A 168 -29.65 28.09 -4.09
N GLU A 169 -29.50 28.98 -3.12
CA GLU A 169 -30.61 29.55 -2.35
C GLU A 169 -31.42 30.58 -3.17
N GLU A 170 -30.78 31.22 -4.16
CA GLU A 170 -31.43 32.15 -5.08
C GLU A 170 -32.35 31.44 -6.09
N ARG A 171 -33.26 32.21 -6.68
CA ARG A 171 -34.23 31.67 -7.65
C ARG A 171 -33.60 31.53 -9.04
N ILE A 172 -32.88 30.43 -9.26
CA ILE A 172 -32.16 30.09 -10.50
C ILE A 172 -32.88 29.05 -11.38
N GLY A 173 -32.51 28.96 -12.66
CA GLY A 173 -33.06 27.99 -13.60
C GLY A 173 -32.62 26.55 -13.29
N SER A 174 -33.47 25.55 -13.62
CA SER A 174 -33.21 24.13 -13.29
C SER A 174 -31.89 23.58 -13.85
N LYS A 175 -31.49 24.02 -15.05
CA LYS A 175 -30.22 23.63 -15.68
C LYS A 175 -29.00 24.22 -14.96
N GLU A 176 -29.09 25.47 -14.53
CA GLU A 176 -28.02 26.16 -13.78
C GLU A 176 -27.88 25.55 -12.38
N ARG A 177 -29.00 25.29 -11.70
CA ARG A 177 -29.03 24.61 -10.40
C ARG A 177 -28.31 23.26 -10.43
N ARG A 178 -28.64 22.41 -11.41
CA ARG A 178 -28.00 21.09 -11.57
C ARG A 178 -26.49 21.22 -11.82
N SER A 179 -26.06 22.20 -12.62
CA SER A 179 -24.64 22.45 -12.89
C SER A 179 -23.88 22.86 -11.62
N ILE A 180 -24.50 23.66 -10.76
CA ILE A 180 -23.90 24.13 -9.50
C ILE A 180 -23.84 22.97 -8.49
N GLU A 181 -24.91 22.18 -8.36
CA GLU A 181 -24.93 20.98 -7.50
C GLU A 181 -23.82 19.97 -7.92
N GLU A 182 -23.61 19.77 -9.22
CA GLU A 182 -22.52 18.93 -9.72
C GLU A 182 -21.13 19.49 -9.40
N GLU A 183 -20.94 20.83 -9.39
CA GLU A 183 -19.67 21.46 -9.03
C GLU A 183 -19.40 21.42 -7.52
N VAL A 184 -20.41 21.66 -6.68
CA VAL A 184 -20.31 21.52 -5.22
C VAL A 184 -19.88 20.09 -4.87
N ALA A 185 -20.54 19.07 -5.44
CA ALA A 185 -20.17 17.68 -5.20
C ALA A 185 -18.73 17.35 -5.64
N ARG A 186 -18.25 17.96 -6.75
CA ARG A 186 -16.84 17.83 -7.17
C ARG A 186 -15.89 18.47 -6.16
N LEU A 187 -16.16 19.70 -5.73
CA LEU A 187 -15.31 20.42 -4.78
C LEU A 187 -15.29 19.75 -3.39
N GLU A 188 -16.43 19.23 -2.93
CA GLU A 188 -16.53 18.43 -1.70
C GLU A 188 -15.69 17.15 -1.80
N ALA A 189 -15.70 16.46 -2.95
CA ALA A 189 -14.85 15.29 -3.18
C ALA A 189 -13.35 15.66 -3.18
N VAL A 190 -12.98 16.80 -3.77
CA VAL A 190 -11.60 17.30 -3.74
C VAL A 190 -11.19 17.66 -2.30
N LEU A 191 -12.04 18.35 -1.53
CA LEU A 191 -11.79 18.68 -0.14
C LEU A 191 -11.62 17.42 0.71
N SER A 192 -12.49 16.42 0.52
CA SER A 192 -12.40 15.13 1.22
C SER A 192 -11.07 14.42 0.93
N ASN A 193 -10.60 14.45 -0.32
CA ASN A 193 -9.29 13.86 -0.66
C ASN A 193 -8.15 14.64 0.02
N LEU A 194 -8.23 15.98 0.04
CA LEU A 194 -7.25 16.82 0.73
C LEU A 194 -7.26 16.66 2.25
N ASP A 195 -8.37 16.20 2.85
CA ASP A 195 -8.51 15.97 4.30
C ASP A 195 -8.06 14.56 4.72
N LEU A 196 -7.93 13.61 3.77
CA LEU A 196 -7.42 12.25 3.99
C LEU A 196 -5.88 12.15 3.92
N ASP A 197 -5.24 13.14 3.30
CA ASP A 197 -3.77 13.33 3.23
C ASP A 197 -3.23 14.17 4.42
#